data_AF-A0A7S4UL16-F1
#
_entry.id   AF-A0A7S4UL16-F1
#
_cell.length_a   1.000
_cell.length_b   1.000
_cell.length_c   1.000
_cell.angle_alpha   90.00
_cell.angle_beta   90.00
_cell.angle_gamma   90.00
#
_symmetry.space_group_name_H-M   'P 1'
#
loop_
_entity.id
_entity.type
_entity.pdbx_description
1 polymer ?
#
loop_
_entity_poly.entity_id
_entity_poly.type
_entity_poly.pdbx_seq_one_letter_code
_entity_poly.pdbx_strand_id
1 'polypeptide(L)'
;MQCRGPVSLAPDAHHVAGSLWAGFAELHPRDWLAQLLQRRLCDLMATGGSNPARWAAISVFAVGSAGLLARQSPRLTLRAARGRCRAGPRAPVGPRSTPDSRQRGGPRPLERLGRLRRGNPAATWQWNQYCRDEGNGTYDARRHPESFVEEFLERHEQGLLPHVQLAKKGLLKRITDVLEASNVCRMSPGPAGLVSIRHAPGTGPPT
;
A
#
# COMPACT_ATOMS: atom_id res chain seq x y z
N MET A 1 -56.31 -9.84 8.34
CA MET A 1 -54.86 -9.69 8.13
C MET A 1 -54.46 -10.61 6.98
N GLN A 2 -54.10 -10.04 5.82
CA GLN A 2 -53.81 -10.77 4.58
C GLN A 2 -52.30 -10.98 4.45
N CYS A 3 -51.90 -12.25 4.31
CA CYS A 3 -50.52 -12.64 4.05
C CYS A 3 -50.16 -12.38 2.58
N ARG A 4 -49.12 -11.59 2.32
CA ARG A 4 -48.53 -11.43 0.99
C ARG A 4 -47.62 -12.63 0.69
N GLY A 5 -47.85 -13.27 -0.45
CA GLY A 5 -47.05 -14.38 -0.96
C GLY A 5 -45.66 -13.97 -1.50
N PRO A 6 -44.82 -14.97 -1.83
CA PRO A 6 -43.43 -14.76 -2.24
C PRO A 6 -43.33 -14.15 -3.65
N VAL A 7 -42.48 -13.13 -3.78
CA VAL A 7 -42.18 -12.46 -5.04
C VAL A 7 -41.16 -13.31 -5.82
N SER A 8 -41.56 -13.81 -6.99
CA SER A 8 -40.63 -14.44 -7.94
C SER A 8 -39.70 -13.38 -8.53
N LEU A 9 -38.39 -13.56 -8.31
CA LEU A 9 -37.33 -12.77 -8.93
C LEU A 9 -37.09 -13.25 -10.36
N ALA A 10 -36.97 -12.30 -11.28
CA ALA A 10 -36.75 -12.54 -12.72
C ALA A 10 -35.34 -13.09 -13.02
N PRO A 11 -35.19 -13.91 -14.08
CA PRO A 11 -33.95 -14.65 -14.38
C PRO A 11 -32.78 -13.85 -15.00
N ASP A 12 -32.92 -12.54 -15.24
CA ASP A 12 -31.92 -11.76 -16.02
C ASP A 12 -30.73 -11.20 -15.21
N ALA A 13 -30.64 -11.43 -13.90
CA ALA A 13 -29.59 -10.84 -13.06
C ALA A 13 -28.21 -11.54 -13.16
N HIS A 14 -28.14 -12.76 -13.72
CA HIS A 14 -26.90 -13.55 -13.72
C HIS A 14 -25.90 -13.16 -14.83
N HIS A 15 -26.35 -12.50 -15.91
CA HIS A 15 -25.47 -12.23 -17.05
C HIS A 15 -24.58 -10.98 -16.88
N VAL A 16 -24.98 -10.03 -16.02
CA VAL A 16 -24.22 -8.77 -15.79
C VAL A 16 -23.08 -8.96 -14.78
N ALA A 17 -23.23 -9.89 -13.83
CA ALA A 17 -22.20 -10.15 -12.82
C ALA A 17 -20.92 -10.79 -13.40
N GLY A 18 -21.05 -11.59 -14.47
CA GLY A 18 -19.92 -12.28 -15.10
C GLY A 18 -18.95 -11.35 -15.84
N SER A 19 -19.45 -10.28 -16.48
CA SER A 19 -18.62 -9.37 -17.28
C SER A 19 -17.74 -8.42 -16.46
N LEU A 20 -18.11 -8.12 -15.20
CA LEU A 20 -17.32 -7.26 -14.32
C LEU A 20 -16.10 -7.97 -13.72
N TRP A 21 -16.11 -9.30 -13.63
CA TRP A 21 -14.98 -10.08 -13.10
C TRP A 21 -13.85 -10.30 -14.13
N ALA A 22 -14.18 -10.37 -15.42
CA ALA A 22 -13.18 -10.63 -16.47
C ALA A 22 -12.15 -9.49 -16.62
N GLY A 23 -12.52 -8.24 -16.33
CA GLY A 23 -11.61 -7.09 -16.38
C GLY A 23 -10.67 -6.95 -15.17
N PHE A 24 -10.88 -7.70 -14.09
CA PHE A 24 -10.08 -7.60 -12.87
C PHE A 24 -8.88 -8.56 -12.83
N ALA A 25 -8.84 -9.53 -13.75
CA ALA A 25 -7.81 -10.58 -13.80
C ALA A 25 -6.45 -10.11 -14.35
N GLU A 26 -6.36 -8.91 -14.93
CA GLU A 26 -5.11 -8.33 -15.46
C GLU A 26 -4.39 -7.39 -14.48
N LEU A 27 -4.93 -7.15 -13.28
CA LEU A 27 -4.27 -6.34 -12.25
C LEU A 27 -3.16 -7.14 -11.56
N HIS A 28 -1.95 -6.56 -11.53
CA HIS A 28 -0.76 -7.21 -10.99
C HIS A 28 -0.96 -7.61 -9.52
N PRO A 29 -0.50 -8.80 -9.08
CA PRO A 29 -0.69 -9.32 -7.72
C PRO A 29 -0.01 -8.52 -6.59
N ARG A 30 0.59 -7.35 -6.90
CA ARG A 30 1.24 -6.45 -5.93
C ARG A 30 0.42 -5.23 -5.55
N ASP A 31 -0.75 -5.04 -6.16
CA ASP A 31 -1.64 -3.93 -5.80
C ASP A 31 -2.51 -4.30 -4.59
N TRP A 32 -1.91 -4.13 -3.40
CA TRP A 32 -2.59 -4.32 -2.11
C TRP A 32 -3.90 -3.51 -2.01
N LEU A 33 -3.98 -2.38 -2.73
CA LEU A 33 -5.18 -1.55 -2.81
C LEU A 33 -6.33 -2.26 -3.55
N ALA A 34 -6.03 -3.01 -4.62
CA ALA A 34 -7.03 -3.78 -5.37
C ALA A 34 -7.59 -4.93 -4.52
N GLN A 35 -6.72 -5.63 -3.78
CA GLN A 35 -7.16 -6.69 -2.85
C GLN A 35 -8.01 -6.14 -1.69
N LEU A 36 -7.65 -4.96 -1.16
CA LEU A 36 -8.43 -4.30 -0.10
C LEU A 36 -9.82 -3.87 -0.59
N LEU A 37 -9.89 -3.31 -1.81
CA LEU A 37 -11.15 -2.92 -2.45
C LEU A 37 -12.02 -4.16 -2.73
N GLN A 38 -11.43 -5.23 -3.26
CA GLN A 38 -12.17 -6.45 -3.55
C GLN A 38 -12.72 -7.10 -2.28
N ARG A 39 -11.94 -7.11 -1.19
CA ARG A 39 -12.41 -7.65 0.10
C ARG A 39 -13.53 -6.79 0.71
N ARG A 40 -13.44 -5.46 0.61
CA ARG A 40 -14.51 -4.55 1.04
C ARG A 40 -15.79 -4.71 0.22
N LEU A 41 -15.67 -4.91 -1.09
CA LEU A 41 -16.82 -5.19 -1.96
C LEU A 41 -17.48 -6.52 -1.62
N CYS A 42 -16.70 -7.57 -1.36
CA CYS A 42 -17.24 -8.87 -0.92
C CYS A 42 -17.97 -8.77 0.44
N ASP A 43 -17.40 -8.07 1.43
CA ASP A 43 -18.05 -7.85 2.73
C ASP A 43 -19.35 -7.04 2.61
N LEU A 44 -19.39 -6.07 1.68
CA LEU A 44 -20.59 -5.29 1.36
C LEU A 44 -21.68 -6.13 0.68
N MET A 45 -21.30 -7.07 -0.19
CA MET A 45 -22.27 -7.99 -0.80
C MET A 45 -22.81 -9.03 0.20
N ALA A 46 -21.99 -9.49 1.14
CA ALA A 46 -22.39 -10.47 2.14
C ALA A 46 -23.35 -9.92 3.20
N THR A 47 -23.39 -8.60 3.41
CA THR A 47 -24.21 -7.95 4.45
C THR A 47 -25.64 -7.61 4.02
N GLY A 48 -26.10 -8.05 2.84
CA GLY A 48 -27.53 -8.18 2.52
C GLY A 48 -28.34 -6.87 2.50
N GLY A 49 -27.70 -5.72 2.31
CA GLY A 49 -28.37 -4.42 2.21
C GLY A 49 -29.01 -4.20 0.84
N SER A 50 -30.18 -4.79 0.62
CA SER A 50 -30.96 -4.77 -0.62
C SER A 50 -31.59 -3.40 -0.93
N ASN A 51 -30.79 -2.33 -1.07
CA ASN A 51 -31.29 -1.05 -1.58
C ASN A 51 -30.71 -0.74 -2.97
N PRO A 52 -31.41 -1.09 -4.07
CA PRO A 52 -30.93 -0.92 -5.44
C PRO A 52 -30.61 0.54 -5.81
N ALA A 53 -31.21 1.52 -5.12
CA ALA A 53 -30.96 2.94 -5.37
C ALA A 53 -29.55 3.41 -4.97
N ARG A 54 -28.88 2.74 -4.01
CA ARG A 54 -27.51 3.09 -3.60
C ARG A 54 -26.45 2.56 -4.56
N TRP A 55 -26.76 1.50 -5.33
CA TRP A 55 -25.83 0.87 -6.25
C TRP A 55 -25.64 1.68 -7.54
N ALA A 56 -26.69 2.33 -8.05
CA ALA A 56 -26.61 3.18 -9.24
C ALA A 56 -25.65 4.38 -9.08
N ALA A 57 -25.49 4.92 -7.87
CA ALA A 57 -24.59 6.04 -7.60
C ALA A 57 -23.10 5.64 -7.58
N ILE A 58 -22.79 4.37 -7.27
CA ILE A 58 -21.40 3.88 -7.17
C ILE A 58 -20.87 3.46 -8.54
N SER A 59 -21.73 2.94 -9.43
CA SER A 59 -21.34 2.50 -10.78
C SER A 59 -20.86 3.64 -11.70
N VAL A 60 -21.35 4.87 -11.51
CA VAL A 60 -20.98 6.02 -12.34
C VAL A 60 -19.54 6.50 -12.10
N PHE A 61 -18.96 6.22 -10.92
CA PHE A 61 -17.59 6.67 -10.60
C PHE A 61 -16.50 5.72 -11.13
N ALA A 62 -16.81 4.43 -11.29
CA ALA A 62 -15.82 3.42 -11.70
C ALA A 62 -15.54 3.43 -13.21
N VAL A 63 -16.53 3.76 -14.05
CA VAL A 63 -16.37 3.76 -15.52
C VAL A 63 -15.69 5.04 -16.05
N GLY A 64 -15.77 6.16 -15.30
CA GLY A 64 -15.16 7.42 -15.72
C GLY A 64 -13.63 7.52 -15.56
N SER A 65 -13.01 6.62 -14.78
CA SER A 65 -11.59 6.74 -14.42
C SER A 65 -10.64 5.89 -15.29
N ALA A 66 -11.17 4.96 -16.08
CA ALA A 66 -10.35 4.07 -16.92
C ALA A 66 -9.88 4.74 -18.25
N GLY A 67 -10.48 5.86 -18.64
CA GLY A 67 -10.21 6.49 -19.95
C GLY A 67 -8.95 7.37 -20.05
N LEU A 68 -8.32 7.74 -18.93
CA LEU A 68 -7.30 8.79 -18.91
C LEU A 68 -5.85 8.32 -18.69
N LEU A 69 -5.59 7.02 -18.51
CA LEU A 69 -4.24 6.50 -18.32
C LEU A 69 -3.67 5.71 -19.51
N ALA A 70 -4.43 5.52 -20.59
CA ALA A 70 -3.99 4.74 -21.75
C ALA A 70 -3.16 5.51 -22.81
N ARG A 71 -2.53 6.64 -22.47
CA ARG A 71 -1.89 7.52 -23.48
C ARG A 71 -0.42 7.89 -23.29
N GLN A 72 0.32 7.29 -22.34
CA GLN A 72 1.78 7.48 -22.28
C GLN A 72 2.52 6.14 -22.17
N SER A 73 2.80 5.56 -23.33
CA SER A 73 3.89 4.59 -23.49
C SER A 73 4.84 5.13 -24.55
N PRO A 74 6.01 5.69 -24.18
CA PRO A 74 7.06 5.90 -25.16
C PRO A 74 7.62 4.55 -25.60
N ARG A 75 7.58 4.33 -26.92
CA ARG A 75 8.18 3.21 -27.65
C ARG A 75 9.65 3.03 -27.24
N LEU A 76 9.95 1.97 -26.51
CA LEU A 76 11.33 1.48 -26.41
C LEU A 76 11.64 0.67 -27.66
N THR A 77 12.29 1.31 -28.62
CA THR A 77 12.89 0.66 -29.78
C THR A 77 13.98 -0.30 -29.31
N LEU A 78 13.69 -1.58 -29.47
CA LEU A 78 14.64 -2.68 -29.34
C LEU A 78 15.71 -2.53 -30.43
N ARG A 79 16.88 -1.99 -30.08
CA ARG A 79 18.05 -1.98 -30.97
C ARG A 79 19.02 -3.08 -30.55
N ALA A 80 18.78 -4.26 -31.11
CA ALA A 80 19.81 -5.29 -31.24
C ALA A 80 20.88 -4.81 -32.23
N ALA A 81 22.17 -4.95 -31.87
CA ALA A 81 23.20 -5.56 -32.71
C ALA A 81 24.63 -5.22 -32.22
N ARG A 82 25.31 -6.28 -31.78
CA ARG A 82 26.67 -6.69 -32.16
C ARG A 82 27.77 -5.61 -32.26
N GLY A 83 28.77 -5.75 -31.40
CA GLY A 83 30.10 -5.19 -31.62
C GLY A 83 31.12 -5.77 -30.64
N ARG A 84 31.91 -6.76 -31.08
CA ARG A 84 33.06 -7.28 -30.36
C ARG A 84 34.10 -6.16 -30.19
N CYS A 85 34.39 -5.74 -28.96
CA CYS A 85 35.58 -4.94 -28.68
C CYS A 85 36.73 -5.86 -28.29
N ARG A 86 37.75 -5.88 -29.15
CA ARG A 86 39.05 -6.50 -28.96
C ARG A 86 39.71 -5.95 -27.69
N ALA A 87 40.35 -6.84 -26.93
CA ALA A 87 41.28 -6.50 -25.87
C ALA A 87 42.43 -5.64 -26.45
N GLY A 88 42.47 -4.36 -26.08
CA GLY A 88 43.58 -3.44 -26.33
C GLY A 88 44.55 -3.41 -25.14
N PRO A 89 45.79 -2.92 -25.35
CA PRO A 89 46.87 -2.99 -24.37
C PRO A 89 46.60 -2.11 -23.14
N ARG A 90 46.96 -2.65 -21.98
CA ARG A 90 46.78 -2.07 -20.64
C ARG A 90 47.33 -0.63 -20.59
N ALA A 91 46.42 0.33 -20.43
CA ALA A 91 46.74 1.70 -20.07
C ALA A 91 47.49 1.75 -18.73
N PRO A 92 48.36 2.76 -18.53
CA PRO A 92 49.11 2.92 -17.28
C PRO A 92 48.15 3.05 -16.10
N VAL A 93 48.46 2.31 -15.04
CA VAL A 93 47.83 2.41 -13.73
C VAL A 93 48.01 3.85 -13.24
N GLY A 94 46.98 4.67 -13.44
CA GLY A 94 46.89 6.02 -12.92
C GLY A 94 47.02 6.04 -11.40
N PRO A 95 47.37 7.19 -10.82
CA PRO A 95 47.81 7.31 -9.44
C PRO A 95 46.81 6.66 -8.50
N ARG A 96 47.36 5.76 -7.67
CA ARG A 96 46.72 5.16 -6.51
C ARG A 96 45.87 6.22 -5.81
N SER A 97 44.64 5.81 -5.52
CA SER A 97 43.78 6.33 -4.46
C SER A 97 44.58 7.20 -3.52
N THR A 98 44.33 8.52 -3.56
CA THR A 98 44.86 9.45 -2.57
C THR A 98 44.58 8.84 -1.21
N PRO A 99 45.61 8.35 -0.51
CA PRO A 99 45.42 7.98 0.86
C PRO A 99 45.12 9.30 1.56
N ASP A 100 44.20 9.24 2.50
CA ASP A 100 44.25 10.16 3.62
C ASP A 100 43.66 11.55 3.36
N SER A 101 42.37 11.57 3.04
CA SER A 101 41.44 12.56 3.60
C SER A 101 41.34 12.41 5.12
N ARG A 102 42.48 12.46 5.81
CA ARG A 102 42.58 12.41 7.27
C ARG A 102 41.84 13.64 7.81
N GLN A 103 40.63 13.39 8.26
CA GLN A 103 40.04 14.06 9.41
C GLN A 103 39.90 15.59 9.27
N ARG A 104 38.98 16.05 8.42
CA ARG A 104 38.08 17.09 8.95
C ARG A 104 37.26 16.38 10.02
N GLY A 105 37.51 16.66 11.29
CA GLY A 105 36.96 15.95 12.46
C GLY A 105 35.43 16.02 12.63
N GLY A 106 34.67 16.17 11.54
CA GLY A 106 33.23 16.07 11.52
C GLY A 106 32.75 14.61 11.50
N PRO A 107 31.50 14.36 11.94
CA PRO A 107 30.88 13.05 11.81
C PRO A 107 30.81 12.66 10.34
N ARG A 108 31.06 11.38 10.04
CA ARG A 108 30.99 10.86 8.66
C ARG A 108 29.60 11.10 8.07
N PRO A 109 29.45 11.30 6.75
CA PRO A 109 28.15 11.55 6.11
C PRO A 109 27.09 10.52 6.47
N LEU A 110 27.49 9.23 6.52
CA LEU A 110 26.62 8.13 6.92
C LEU A 110 26.10 8.26 8.37
N GLU A 111 26.95 8.73 9.30
CA GLU A 111 26.54 8.97 10.68
C GLU A 111 25.58 10.16 10.78
N ARG A 112 25.84 11.23 10.02
CA ARG A 112 24.98 12.41 9.97
C ARG A 112 23.60 12.05 9.42
N LEU A 113 23.55 11.30 8.31
CA LEU A 113 22.30 10.77 7.75
C LEU A 113 21.58 9.86 8.75
N GLY A 114 22.31 8.99 9.46
CA GLY A 114 21.72 8.10 10.47
C GLY A 114 21.08 8.86 11.64
N ARG A 115 21.72 9.94 12.12
CA ARG A 115 21.12 10.83 13.14
C ARG A 115 19.90 11.56 12.59
N LEU A 116 20.00 12.11 11.38
CA LEU A 116 18.91 12.83 10.72
C LEU A 116 17.66 11.95 10.56
N ARG A 117 17.83 10.71 10.08
CA ARG A 117 16.72 9.75 9.90
C ARG A 117 16.03 9.36 11.21
N ARG A 118 16.78 9.21 12.30
CA ARG A 118 16.23 8.88 13.63
C ARG A 118 15.48 10.06 14.25
N GLY A 119 15.99 11.28 14.06
CA GLY A 119 15.38 12.50 14.61
C GLY A 119 14.21 13.03 13.78
N ASN A 120 14.19 12.75 12.47
CA ASN A 120 13.21 13.32 11.55
C ASN A 120 12.60 12.25 10.62
N PRO A 121 11.32 11.87 10.84
CA PRO A 121 10.64 10.93 9.95
C PRO A 121 10.43 11.47 8.53
N ALA A 122 10.34 12.79 8.34
CA ALA A 122 10.23 13.39 7.00
C ALA A 122 11.52 13.17 6.20
N ALA A 123 12.68 13.32 6.85
CA ALA A 123 13.98 13.05 6.24
C ALA A 123 14.14 11.58 5.84
N THR A 124 13.56 10.64 6.60
CA THR A 124 13.52 9.22 6.20
C THR A 124 12.70 8.99 4.94
N TRP A 125 11.54 9.65 4.81
CA TRP A 125 10.74 9.56 3.59
C TRP A 125 11.47 10.19 2.40
N GLN A 126 12.07 11.36 2.59
CA GLN A 126 12.83 12.06 1.55
C GLN A 126 14.02 11.24 1.07
N TRP A 127 14.76 10.60 1.99
CA TRP A 127 15.83 9.66 1.65
C TRP A 127 15.32 8.50 0.80
N ASN A 128 14.18 7.91 1.17
CA ASN A 128 13.61 6.81 0.40
C ASN A 128 13.21 7.24 -1.02
N GLN A 129 12.61 8.43 -1.19
CA GLN A 129 12.31 8.95 -2.53
C GLN A 129 13.59 9.24 -3.33
N TYR A 130 14.57 9.88 -2.71
CA TYR A 130 15.85 10.15 -3.35
C TYR A 130 16.55 8.87 -3.84
N CYS A 131 16.54 7.82 -3.02
CA CYS A 131 17.05 6.50 -3.42
C CYS A 131 16.22 5.83 -4.53
N ARG A 132 14.91 6.11 -4.59
CA ARG A 132 14.03 5.58 -5.64
C ARG A 132 14.32 6.26 -6.98
N ASP A 133 14.52 7.57 -6.96
CA ASP A 133 14.68 8.39 -8.17
C ASP A 133 16.12 8.33 -8.71
N GLU A 134 17.13 8.43 -7.82
CA GLU A 134 18.55 8.51 -8.21
C GLU A 134 19.37 7.29 -7.75
N GLY A 135 18.93 6.58 -6.70
CA GLY A 135 19.68 5.51 -6.02
C GLY A 135 19.33 4.07 -6.42
N ASN A 136 18.83 3.85 -7.64
CA ASN A 136 18.56 2.50 -8.17
C ASN A 136 17.59 1.66 -7.29
N GLY A 137 16.74 2.32 -6.49
CA GLY A 137 15.76 1.68 -5.59
C GLY A 137 16.35 1.03 -4.33
N THR A 138 17.63 1.24 -4.03
CA THR A 138 18.26 0.69 -2.81
C THR A 138 18.20 1.69 -1.67
N TYR A 139 17.55 1.36 -0.56
CA TYR A 139 17.38 2.30 0.57
C TYR A 139 18.49 2.25 1.63
N ASP A 140 19.42 1.30 1.50
CA ASP A 140 20.54 1.14 2.42
C ASP A 140 21.63 2.17 2.12
N ALA A 141 21.87 3.09 3.06
CA ALA A 141 22.85 4.15 2.92
C ALA A 141 24.29 3.62 2.74
N ARG A 142 24.62 2.45 3.30
CA ARG A 142 25.96 1.85 3.17
C ARG A 142 26.23 1.29 1.77
N ARG A 143 25.19 1.10 0.96
CA ARG A 143 25.30 0.63 -0.42
C ARG A 143 25.53 1.77 -1.42
N HIS A 144 25.42 3.02 -0.96
CA HIS A 144 25.68 4.21 -1.76
C HIS A 144 27.06 4.78 -1.46
N PRO A 145 27.72 5.44 -2.45
CA PRO A 145 28.98 6.13 -2.21
C PRO A 145 28.78 7.31 -1.26
N GLU A 146 29.82 7.65 -0.49
CA GLU A 146 29.73 8.74 0.51
C GLU A 146 29.35 10.08 -0.14
N SER A 147 29.82 10.36 -1.35
CA SER A 147 29.46 11.57 -2.11
C SER A 147 27.96 11.67 -2.40
N PHE A 148 27.29 10.54 -2.68
CA PHE A 148 25.83 10.52 -2.90
C PHE A 148 25.06 10.84 -1.62
N VAL A 149 25.58 10.41 -0.48
CA VAL A 149 25.00 10.72 0.83
C VAL A 149 25.23 12.19 1.20
N GLU A 150 26.41 12.73 0.90
CA GLU A 150 26.73 14.16 1.08
C GLU A 150 25.81 15.04 0.24
N GLU A 151 25.63 14.72 -1.05
CA GLU A 151 24.74 15.46 -1.95
C GLU A 151 23.29 15.47 -1.45
N PHE A 152 22.79 14.31 -0.98
CA PHE A 152 21.47 14.27 -0.35
C PHE A 152 21.37 15.19 0.87
N LEU A 153 22.37 15.17 1.76
CA LEU A 153 22.38 16.00 2.97
C LEU A 153 22.39 17.49 2.61
N GLU A 154 23.16 17.87 1.60
CA GLU A 154 23.20 19.24 1.07
C GLU A 154 21.85 19.67 0.52
N ARG A 155 21.23 18.87 -0.36
CA ARG A 155 19.90 19.16 -0.93
C ARG A 155 18.80 19.23 0.15
N HIS A 156 18.90 18.39 1.18
CA HIS A 156 17.99 18.43 2.33
C HIS A 156 18.15 19.74 3.13
N GLU A 157 19.38 20.17 3.40
CA GLU A 157 19.68 21.41 4.13
C GLU A 157 19.25 22.67 3.34
N GLN A 158 19.38 22.63 2.02
CA GLN A 158 18.90 23.69 1.13
C GLN A 158 17.38 23.70 0.95
N GLY A 159 16.66 22.67 1.43
CA GLY A 159 15.21 22.56 1.25
C GLY A 159 14.78 22.29 -0.20
N LEU A 160 15.69 21.79 -1.05
CA LEU A 160 15.39 21.45 -2.45
C LEU A 160 14.60 20.14 -2.58
N LEU A 161 14.63 19.30 -1.55
CA LEU A 161 13.84 18.07 -1.53
C LEU A 161 12.35 18.38 -1.29
N PRO A 162 11.44 17.59 -1.90
CA PRO A 162 10.01 17.81 -1.77
C PRO A 162 9.61 17.89 -0.30
N HIS A 163 8.87 18.94 0.04
CA HIS A 163 8.38 19.15 1.39
C HIS A 163 7.31 18.10 1.72
N VAL A 164 7.59 17.27 2.72
CA VAL A 164 6.68 16.23 3.17
C VAL A 164 5.88 16.76 4.35
N GLN A 165 4.60 17.00 4.14
CA GLN A 165 3.70 17.20 5.27
C GLN A 165 3.41 15.85 5.90
N LEU A 166 4.11 15.55 6.98
CA LEU A 166 3.73 14.43 7.84
C LEU A 166 2.34 14.70 8.43
N ALA A 167 1.52 13.66 8.49
CA ALA A 167 0.22 13.75 9.14
C ALA A 167 0.39 14.32 10.56
N LYS A 168 -0.35 15.40 10.86
CA LYS A 168 -0.33 16.02 12.19
C LYS A 168 -0.63 14.94 13.24
N LYS A 169 0.03 15.00 14.40
CA LYS A 169 -0.16 14.03 15.50
C LYS A 169 -1.63 13.85 15.87
N GLY A 170 -2.43 14.92 15.82
CA GLY A 170 -3.87 14.86 16.04
C GLY A 170 -4.64 14.05 14.99
N LEU A 171 -4.23 14.10 13.71
CA LEU A 171 -4.82 13.28 12.65
C LEU A 171 -4.47 11.81 12.84
N LEU A 172 -3.20 11.51 13.16
CA LEU A 172 -2.76 10.13 13.44
C LEU A 172 -3.56 9.53 14.61
N LYS A 173 -3.74 10.29 15.70
CA LYS A 173 -4.57 9.86 16.83
C LYS A 173 -5.99 9.52 16.40
N ARG A 174 -6.65 10.40 15.63
CA ARG A 174 -8.01 10.15 15.13
C ARG A 174 -8.10 8.90 14.26
N ILE A 175 -7.10 8.65 13.41
CA ILE A 175 -7.05 7.44 12.59
C ILE A 175 -6.92 6.20 13.49
N THR A 176 -6.04 6.25 14.48
CA THR A 176 -5.88 5.15 15.45
C THR A 176 -7.17 4.90 16.23
N ASP A 177 -7.81 5.95 16.76
CA ASP A 177 -9.07 5.84 17.52
C ASP A 177 -10.18 5.18 16.67
N VAL A 178 -10.26 5.51 15.38
CA VAL A 178 -11.24 4.89 14.45
C VAL A 178 -10.92 3.42 14.18
N LEU A 179 -9.63 3.06 14.03
CA LEU A 179 -9.22 1.68 13.82
C LEU A 179 -9.45 0.82 15.07
N GLU A 180 -9.18 1.37 16.25
CA GLU A 180 -9.45 0.70 17.53
C GLU A 180 -10.96 0.52 17.75
N ALA A 181 -11.77 1.56 17.54
CA ALA A 181 -13.23 1.45 17.62
C ALA A 181 -13.79 0.40 16.65
N SER A 182 -13.23 0.33 15.43
CA SER A 182 -13.63 -0.68 14.44
C SER A 182 -13.26 -2.11 14.85
N ASN A 183 -12.14 -2.29 15.55
CA ASN A 183 -11.73 -3.60 16.09
C ASN A 183 -12.58 -4.00 17.30
N VAL A 184 -12.97 -3.06 18.16
CA VAL A 184 -13.84 -3.31 19.32
C VAL A 184 -15.20 -3.85 18.86
N CYS A 185 -15.77 -3.32 17.78
CA CYS A 185 -17.02 -3.85 17.22
C CYS A 185 -16.89 -5.27 16.65
N ARG A 186 -15.67 -5.73 16.30
CA ARG A 186 -15.44 -7.07 15.75
C ARG A 186 -15.19 -8.14 16.83
N MET A 187 -14.82 -7.72 18.04
CA MET A 187 -14.51 -8.60 19.17
C MET A 187 -15.62 -8.63 20.21
N SER A 188 -16.82 -8.10 19.92
CA SER A 188 -17.97 -8.35 20.79
C SER A 188 -18.15 -9.87 20.85
N PRO A 189 -17.95 -10.53 22.00
CA PRO A 189 -18.16 -11.95 22.11
C PRO A 189 -19.61 -12.19 21.69
N GLY A 190 -19.80 -12.94 20.60
CA GLY A 190 -21.13 -13.37 20.20
C GLY A 190 -21.83 -13.93 21.44
N PRO A 191 -23.14 -13.67 21.62
CA PRO A 191 -23.84 -13.98 22.87
C PRO A 191 -23.50 -15.41 23.25
N ALA A 192 -22.68 -15.56 24.29
CA ALA A 192 -22.31 -16.86 24.82
C ALA A 192 -23.65 -17.54 25.10
N GLY A 193 -23.87 -18.63 24.37
CA GLY A 193 -25.17 -19.26 24.26
C GLY A 193 -25.85 -19.34 25.62
N LEU A 194 -27.02 -18.69 25.71
CA LEU A 194 -28.09 -19.13 26.59
C LEU A 194 -28.51 -20.53 26.15
N VAL A 195 -27.67 -21.55 26.39
CA VAL A 195 -28.10 -22.94 26.43
C VAL A 195 -28.66 -23.16 27.83
N SER A 196 -29.84 -22.58 28.05
CA SER A 196 -30.72 -22.93 29.16
C SER A 196 -31.63 -24.05 28.66
N ILE A 197 -31.14 -25.30 28.68
CA ILE A 197 -32.03 -26.46 28.59
C ILE A 197 -32.37 -26.88 30.01
N ARG A 198 -33.53 -26.41 30.45
CA ARG A 198 -34.21 -26.83 31.68
C ARG A 198 -34.38 -28.36 31.66
N HIS A 199 -33.86 -29.05 32.68
CA HIS A 199 -34.38 -30.36 33.06
C HIS A 199 -35.30 -30.15 34.27
N ALA A 200 -36.58 -30.44 34.09
CA ALA A 200 -37.57 -30.41 35.15
C ALA A 200 -37.36 -31.60 36.12
N PRO A 201 -37.49 -31.41 37.45
CA PRO A 201 -37.47 -32.51 38.40
C PRO A 201 -38.80 -33.28 38.36
N GLY A 202 -38.72 -34.59 38.10
CA GLY A 202 -39.86 -35.51 38.20
C GLY A 202 -40.25 -35.72 39.66
N THR A 203 -41.48 -35.35 40.01
CA THR A 203 -42.14 -35.69 41.27
C THR A 203 -42.77 -37.08 41.15
N GLY A 204 -42.19 -38.07 41.83
CA GLY A 204 -42.82 -39.35 42.10
C GLY A 204 -43.63 -39.32 43.41
N PRO A 205 -44.79 -39.98 43.50
CA PRO A 205 -45.62 -40.02 44.72
C PRO A 205 -45.10 -41.04 45.74
N PRO A 206 -45.25 -40.80 47.06
CA PRO A 206 -44.99 -41.81 48.07
C PRO A 206 -46.18 -42.79 48.20
N THR A 207 -45.87 -44.08 48.29
CA THR A 207 -46.77 -45.17 48.70
C THR A 207 -46.82 -45.30 50.21
#